data_AF-A0A8J1Z860-F1
#
_entry.id   AF-A0A8J1Z860-F1
#
_cell.length_a   1.000
_cell.length_b   1.000
_cell.length_c   1.000
_cell.angle_alpha   90.00
_cell.angle_beta   90.00
_cell.angle_gamma   90.00
#
_symmetry.space_group_name_H-M   'P 1'
#
loop_
_entity.id
_entity.type
_entity.pdbx_description
1 polymer ?
#
loop_
_entity_poly.entity_id
_entity_poly.type
_entity_poly.pdbx_seq_one_letter_code
_entity_poly.pdbx_strand_id
1 'polypeptide(L)'
;MEVHPKDQYNPPSSLFVLQQLVEPNRRVSKEKLPRKTLRCLSFLNPYKMEESLFNVKAGFAEGILRGLKCGFLTMDDYRKLGACESLEDVRTALDDTDYSGFLQDEPSPLEISTIIAKAKQKLADEFNYIKYQATDPQLVEFMTFVQKEKMIDNVVNLLQGALNGKPAVELLAKADPLGYFEEMRTIPSLDLTQGYEDLYQTILIDTPVGPYFEEVLKTLSEDGKPLGRDSDVGSILTEQDLELLKNLLKKAWLEEFYQFIVSVGGMTSEIMGHILRSEADFRVLNITLNSLNTSLGSQQKIADRNSLYPNFGYLYPEGTEKLCKSWNQTTVRAALEPYNQYRDLYDSVKMYYDKEARAAMAAAGGGAGGRKTANIKSMEDMLFSETAKLYELSFDQQFHYGTFYAYAKLKEQEVRNLGWICNMIVMGKREYADDIIPIFAPRV
;
A
#
# COMPACT_ATOMS: atom_id res chain seq x y z
N MET A 1 56.77 39.96 26.43
CA MET A 1 56.24 40.23 25.08
C MET A 1 54.79 39.83 25.09
N GLU A 2 53.94 40.84 25.19
CA GLU A 2 52.50 40.74 25.34
C GLU A 2 51.87 40.10 24.10
N VAL A 3 51.02 39.09 24.33
CA VAL A 3 50.23 38.44 23.29
C VAL A 3 48.89 39.19 23.22
N HIS A 4 48.66 39.88 22.11
CA HIS A 4 47.41 40.59 21.82
C HIS A 4 46.21 39.62 21.75
N PRO A 5 45.05 39.94 22.35
CA PRO A 5 43.82 39.19 22.16
C PRO A 5 42.90 39.86 21.12
N LYS A 6 42.12 39.01 20.41
CA LYS A 6 40.90 39.28 19.61
C LYS A 6 41.06 39.34 18.08
N ASP A 7 41.10 38.18 17.45
CA ASP A 7 40.41 37.95 16.17
C ASP A 7 39.09 37.22 16.46
N GLN A 8 38.01 37.99 16.64
CA GLN A 8 36.65 37.46 16.64
C GLN A 8 36.27 37.15 15.19
N TYR A 9 36.12 35.86 14.87
CA TYR A 9 35.59 35.41 13.59
C TYR A 9 34.10 35.76 13.51
N ASN A 10 33.78 36.85 12.80
CA ASN A 10 32.41 37.23 12.50
C ASN A 10 31.93 36.40 11.30
N PRO A 11 30.91 35.52 11.44
CA PRO A 11 30.41 34.73 10.31
C PRO A 11 29.82 35.66 9.23
N PRO A 12 29.96 35.30 7.93
CA PRO A 12 29.50 36.15 6.84
C PRO A 12 27.98 36.36 6.93
N SER A 13 27.57 37.61 6.76
CA SER A 13 26.18 38.10 6.89
C SER A 13 25.17 37.35 6.01
N SER A 14 25.62 36.55 5.05
CA SER A 14 24.79 35.68 4.21
C SER A 14 24.15 34.51 4.98
N LEU A 15 24.85 33.93 5.96
CA LEU A 15 24.31 32.82 6.77
C LEU A 15 23.21 33.30 7.71
N PHE A 16 23.36 34.50 8.28
CA PHE A 16 22.35 35.11 9.15
C PHE A 16 21.07 35.49 8.39
N VAL A 17 21.20 35.90 7.12
CA VAL A 17 20.06 36.18 6.23
C VAL A 17 19.34 34.89 5.82
N LEU A 18 20.07 33.79 5.60
CA LEU A 18 19.48 32.49 5.29
C LEU A 18 18.68 31.91 6.46
N GLN A 19 19.17 32.07 7.69
CA GLN A 19 18.48 31.60 8.89
C GLN A 19 17.19 32.39 9.18
N GLN A 20 17.14 33.68 8.81
CA GLN A 20 15.92 34.51 8.96
C GLN A 20 14.82 34.24 7.92
N LEU A 21 15.11 33.51 6.84
CA LEU A 21 14.11 33.12 5.83
C LEU A 21 13.37 31.82 6.19
N VAL A 22 13.74 31.16 7.30
CA VAL A 22 13.19 29.87 7.77
C VAL A 22 11.98 30.06 8.71
N GLU A 23 11.67 31.27 9.17
CA GLU A 23 10.47 31.52 9.99
C GLU A 23 9.25 31.87 9.10
N PRO A 24 8.12 31.12 9.18
CA PRO A 24 6.99 31.27 8.25
C PRO A 24 6.25 32.62 8.31
N ASN A 25 6.52 33.46 9.31
CA ASN A 25 5.68 34.63 9.63
C ASN A 25 6.36 36.00 9.53
N ARG A 26 7.57 36.12 8.96
CA ARG A 26 8.16 37.44 8.65
C ARG A 26 8.11 37.74 7.15
N ARG A 27 7.16 38.61 6.76
CA ARG A 27 7.22 39.33 5.46
C ARG A 27 8.47 40.22 5.45
N VAL A 28 9.59 39.70 4.96
CA VAL A 28 10.76 40.53 4.65
C VAL A 28 10.38 41.40 3.44
N SER A 29 10.33 42.71 3.65
CA SER A 29 10.05 43.68 2.58
C SER A 29 11.11 43.55 1.48
N LYS A 30 10.66 43.25 0.26
CA LYS A 30 11.50 43.03 -0.94
C LYS A 30 12.39 44.21 -1.34
N GLU A 31 12.30 45.35 -0.64
CA GLU A 31 12.97 46.61 -0.99
C GLU A 31 14.44 46.72 -0.57
N LYS A 32 14.98 45.80 0.25
CA LYS A 32 16.35 45.93 0.80
C LYS A 32 17.34 44.83 0.39
N LEU A 33 17.05 43.99 -0.61
CA LEU A 33 18.04 43.03 -1.12
C LEU A 33 18.78 43.58 -2.37
N PRO A 34 20.11 43.46 -2.46
CA PRO A 34 20.88 43.84 -3.65
C PRO A 34 20.35 43.11 -4.89
N ARG A 35 20.23 43.81 -6.03
CA ARG A 35 19.73 43.25 -7.31
C ARG A 35 20.45 41.96 -7.75
N LYS A 36 21.72 41.77 -7.36
CA LYS A 36 22.48 40.54 -7.61
C LYS A 36 21.98 39.34 -6.78
N THR A 37 21.59 39.56 -5.53
CA THR A 37 21.04 38.53 -4.63
C THR A 37 19.63 38.11 -5.06
N LEU A 38 18.81 39.06 -5.51
CA LEU A 38 17.50 38.78 -6.12
C LEU A 38 17.62 37.96 -7.42
N ARG A 39 18.66 38.19 -8.24
CA ARG A 39 18.95 37.33 -9.40
C ARG A 39 19.38 35.93 -8.99
N CYS A 40 20.29 35.77 -8.02
CA CYS A 40 20.68 34.44 -7.53
C CYS A 40 19.51 33.67 -6.92
N LEU A 41 18.61 34.33 -6.19
CA LEU A 41 17.38 33.73 -5.66
C LEU A 41 16.40 33.33 -6.77
N SER A 42 16.33 34.08 -7.89
CA SER A 42 15.52 33.69 -9.05
C SER A 42 16.07 32.50 -9.85
N PHE A 43 17.35 32.13 -9.63
CA PHE A 43 17.99 30.94 -10.21
C PHE A 43 17.93 29.72 -9.29
N LEU A 44 17.57 29.90 -8.01
CA LEU A 44 17.35 28.81 -7.08
C LEU A 44 15.91 28.33 -7.26
N ASN A 45 15.75 27.31 -8.10
CA ASN A 45 14.51 26.56 -8.18
C ASN A 45 14.19 26.04 -6.75
N PRO A 46 13.03 26.34 -6.15
CA PRO A 46 12.71 25.87 -4.79
C PRO A 46 12.91 24.36 -4.63
N TYR A 47 12.64 23.58 -5.68
CA TYR A 47 12.93 22.15 -5.79
C TYR A 47 14.40 21.77 -5.51
N LYS A 48 15.37 22.54 -6.00
CA LYS A 48 16.81 22.29 -5.78
C LYS A 48 17.25 22.56 -4.32
N MET A 49 16.53 23.41 -3.60
CA MET A 49 16.82 23.66 -2.18
C MET A 49 16.26 22.57 -1.26
N GLU A 50 15.12 21.96 -1.61
CA GLU A 50 14.56 20.83 -0.86
C GLU A 50 15.43 19.56 -0.95
N GLU A 51 15.91 19.20 -2.15
CA GLU A 51 16.85 18.08 -2.35
C GLU A 51 18.13 18.25 -1.52
N SER A 52 18.60 19.49 -1.38
CA SER A 52 19.82 19.80 -0.62
C SER A 52 19.63 19.66 0.89
N LEU A 53 18.40 19.80 1.40
CA LEU A 53 18.06 19.71 2.82
C LEU A 53 17.51 18.33 3.22
N PHE A 54 17.14 17.49 2.25
CA PHE A 54 16.62 16.15 2.49
C PHE A 54 17.54 15.32 3.38
N ASN A 55 18.85 15.31 3.08
CA ASN A 55 19.82 14.50 3.82
C ASN A 55 19.96 14.91 5.29
N VAL A 56 19.69 16.17 5.63
CA VAL A 56 19.72 16.67 7.01
C VAL A 56 18.59 16.06 7.83
N LYS A 57 17.45 15.79 7.20
CA LYS A 57 16.22 15.35 7.85
C LYS A 57 16.02 13.83 7.80
N ALA A 58 16.20 13.25 6.60
CA ALA A 58 15.83 11.88 6.29
C ALA A 58 16.98 11.05 5.71
N GLY A 59 18.18 11.61 5.56
CA GLY A 59 19.32 10.92 4.93
C GLY A 59 19.73 9.63 5.65
N PHE A 60 19.69 9.61 6.99
CA PHE A 60 19.99 8.42 7.77
C PHE A 60 18.95 7.31 7.55
N ALA A 61 17.65 7.66 7.61
CA ALA A 61 16.54 6.74 7.38
C ALA A 61 16.55 6.19 5.95
N GLU A 62 16.81 7.03 4.94
CA GLU A 62 16.95 6.60 3.55
C GLU A 62 18.16 5.66 3.37
N GLY A 63 19.28 5.95 4.02
CA GLY A 63 20.47 5.10 3.99
C GLY A 63 20.22 3.69 4.53
N ILE A 64 19.54 3.57 5.68
CA ILE A 64 19.14 2.28 6.25
C ILE A 64 18.21 1.54 5.29
N LEU A 65 17.18 2.21 4.80
CA LEU A 65 16.20 1.62 3.89
C LEU A 65 16.85 1.08 2.60
N ARG A 66 17.79 1.83 2.02
CA ARG A 66 18.54 1.38 0.85
C ARG A 66 19.48 0.22 1.16
N GLY A 67 19.99 0.12 2.40
CA GLY A 67 20.69 -1.07 2.88
C GLY A 67 19.77 -2.29 2.95
N LEU A 68 18.57 -2.14 3.53
CA LEU A 68 17.56 -3.20 3.61
C LEU A 68 17.07 -3.65 2.23
N LYS A 69 17.07 -2.76 1.22
CA LYS A 69 16.82 -3.13 -0.18
C LYS A 69 17.78 -4.22 -0.68
N CYS A 70 19.03 -4.26 -0.21
CA CYS A 70 19.96 -5.31 -0.61
C CYS A 70 19.60 -6.70 -0.03
N GLY A 71 18.70 -6.75 0.96
CA GLY A 71 18.21 -7.98 1.58
C GLY A 71 16.93 -8.53 0.95
N PHE A 72 16.51 -8.08 -0.24
CA PHE A 72 15.45 -8.74 -1.00
C PHE A 72 15.96 -10.05 -1.60
N LEU A 73 15.10 -11.07 -1.63
CA LEU A 73 15.39 -12.38 -2.21
C LEU A 73 15.58 -12.25 -3.72
N THR A 74 16.68 -12.80 -4.21
CA THR A 74 17.00 -12.78 -5.64
C THR A 74 16.28 -13.91 -6.38
N MET A 75 16.27 -13.82 -7.72
CA MET A 75 15.74 -14.90 -8.57
C MET A 75 16.42 -16.25 -8.31
N ASP A 76 17.71 -16.24 -7.95
CA ASP A 76 18.43 -17.48 -7.63
C ASP A 76 18.04 -18.02 -6.26
N ASP A 77 17.71 -17.15 -5.29
CA ASP A 77 17.19 -17.59 -4.00
C ASP A 77 15.79 -18.17 -4.13
N TYR A 78 14.91 -17.57 -4.95
CA TYR A 78 13.61 -18.17 -5.25
C TYR A 78 13.72 -19.54 -5.93
N ARG A 79 14.69 -19.73 -6.81
CA ARG A 79 14.97 -21.05 -7.43
C ARG A 79 15.42 -22.08 -6.40
N LYS A 80 16.28 -21.70 -5.44
CA LYS A 80 16.68 -22.59 -4.34
C LYS A 80 15.48 -22.98 -3.48
N LEU A 81 14.64 -21.99 -3.12
CA LEU A 81 13.43 -22.21 -2.32
C LEU A 81 12.42 -23.10 -3.04
N GLY A 82 12.25 -22.94 -4.35
CA GLY A 82 11.37 -23.80 -5.15
C GLY A 82 11.85 -25.25 -5.28
N ALA A 83 13.15 -25.51 -5.06
CA ALA A 83 13.75 -26.84 -5.09
C ALA A 83 13.69 -27.59 -3.75
N CYS A 84 13.31 -26.92 -2.65
CA CYS A 84 13.20 -27.51 -1.32
C CYS A 84 12.12 -28.62 -1.26
N GLU A 85 12.36 -29.66 -0.45
CA GLU A 85 11.44 -30.79 -0.35
C GLU A 85 10.49 -30.71 0.84
N SER A 86 10.94 -30.08 1.91
CA SER A 86 10.25 -29.90 3.18
C SER A 86 10.35 -28.45 3.67
N LEU A 87 9.53 -28.08 4.66
CA LEU A 87 9.60 -26.76 5.29
C LEU A 87 10.89 -26.56 6.10
N GLU A 88 11.53 -27.64 6.56
CA GLU A 88 12.84 -27.56 7.23
C GLU A 88 13.97 -27.25 6.23
N ASP A 89 13.85 -27.74 4.99
CA ASP A 89 14.77 -27.34 3.91
C ASP A 89 14.59 -25.87 3.55
N VAL A 90 13.35 -25.36 3.56
CA VAL A 90 13.05 -23.94 3.36
C VAL A 90 13.67 -23.11 4.47
N ARG A 91 13.55 -23.53 5.74
CA ARG A 91 14.21 -22.86 6.88
C ARG A 91 15.73 -22.76 6.66
N THR A 92 16.36 -23.87 6.29
CA THR A 92 17.81 -23.92 6.03
C THR A 92 18.21 -23.03 4.86
N ALA A 93 17.41 -23.01 3.78
CA ALA A 93 17.66 -22.15 2.61
C ALA A 93 17.47 -20.66 2.93
N LEU A 94 16.57 -20.31 3.84
CA LEU A 94 16.36 -18.93 4.31
C LEU A 94 17.46 -18.45 5.26
N ASP A 95 18.15 -19.36 5.96
CA ASP A 95 19.27 -18.99 6.84
C ASP A 95 20.47 -18.40 6.08
N ASP A 96 20.64 -18.75 4.80
CA ASP A 96 21.67 -18.15 3.92
C ASP A 96 21.30 -16.73 3.43
N THR A 97 20.11 -16.22 3.80
CA THR A 97 19.57 -14.92 3.35
C THR A 97 19.44 -13.92 4.51
N ASP A 98 18.88 -12.74 4.25
CA ASP A 98 18.60 -11.73 5.30
C ASP A 98 17.54 -12.20 6.33
N TYR A 99 16.88 -13.33 6.06
CA TYR A 99 16.01 -14.01 7.02
C TYR A 99 16.78 -14.84 8.07
N SER A 100 18.12 -14.86 8.06
CA SER A 100 18.94 -15.60 9.03
C SER A 100 18.42 -15.52 10.47
N GLY A 101 18.11 -16.67 11.06
CA GLY A 101 17.81 -16.79 12.48
C GLY A 101 16.38 -16.46 12.91
N PHE A 102 15.50 -16.01 12.02
CA PHE A 102 14.13 -15.62 12.40
C PHE A 102 13.22 -16.79 12.80
N LEU A 103 13.60 -18.02 12.46
CA LEU A 103 12.89 -19.27 12.79
C LEU A 103 13.62 -20.11 13.84
N GLN A 104 14.67 -19.60 14.49
CA GLN A 104 15.51 -20.40 15.41
C GLN A 104 14.74 -20.97 16.60
N ASP A 105 13.84 -20.18 17.18
CA ASP A 105 13.09 -20.52 18.39
C ASP A 105 11.81 -21.33 18.13
N GLU A 106 11.46 -21.58 16.86
CA GLU A 106 10.20 -22.26 16.52
C GLU A 106 10.35 -23.79 16.56
N PRO A 107 9.46 -24.49 17.29
CA PRO A 107 9.50 -25.95 17.40
C PRO A 107 9.02 -26.62 16.11
N SER A 108 9.62 -27.77 15.76
CA SER A 108 9.11 -28.63 14.68
C SER A 108 7.84 -29.37 15.14
N PRO A 109 6.83 -29.59 14.28
CA PRO A 109 6.79 -29.27 12.85
C PRO A 109 6.48 -27.79 12.56
N LEU A 110 7.19 -27.21 11.59
CA LEU A 110 6.92 -25.86 11.12
C LEU A 110 5.59 -25.78 10.38
N GLU A 111 4.78 -24.77 10.70
CA GLU A 111 3.59 -24.41 9.95
C GLU A 111 3.86 -23.23 9.01
N ILE A 112 3.18 -23.21 7.86
CA ILE A 112 3.28 -22.12 6.87
C ILE A 112 2.82 -20.78 7.49
N SER A 113 1.77 -20.83 8.30
CA SER A 113 1.25 -19.71 9.09
C SER A 113 2.34 -19.07 9.94
N THR A 114 3.15 -19.87 10.62
CA THR A 114 4.26 -19.41 11.47
C THR A 114 5.35 -18.72 10.67
N ILE A 115 5.74 -19.29 9.51
CA ILE A 115 6.75 -18.69 8.63
C ILE A 115 6.28 -17.30 8.16
N ILE A 116 5.04 -17.20 7.69
CA ILE A 116 4.45 -15.94 7.23
C ILE A 116 4.35 -14.93 8.39
N ALA A 117 3.89 -15.36 9.57
CA ALA A 117 3.74 -14.48 10.73
C ALA A 117 5.10 -13.92 11.18
N LYS A 118 6.14 -14.75 11.24
CA LYS A 118 7.50 -14.30 11.60
C LYS A 118 8.11 -13.40 10.54
N ALA A 119 7.88 -13.68 9.25
CA ALA A 119 8.35 -12.82 8.18
C ALA A 119 7.66 -11.43 8.21
N LYS A 120 6.36 -11.38 8.52
CA LYS A 120 5.63 -10.13 8.76
C LYS A 120 6.13 -9.40 10.02
N GLN A 121 6.45 -10.12 11.08
CA GLN A 121 7.01 -9.53 12.30
C GLN A 121 8.36 -8.86 12.02
N LYS A 122 9.27 -9.53 11.30
CA LYS A 122 10.55 -8.93 10.87
C LYS A 122 10.34 -7.64 10.08
N LEU A 123 9.40 -7.63 9.13
CA LEU A 123 9.03 -6.42 8.38
C LEU A 123 8.54 -5.30 9.30
N ALA A 124 7.65 -5.61 10.26
CA ALA A 124 7.12 -4.63 11.19
C ALA A 124 8.21 -4.07 12.11
N ASP A 125 9.13 -4.92 12.59
CA ASP A 125 10.25 -4.51 13.44
C ASP A 125 11.21 -3.58 12.69
N GLU A 126 11.56 -3.90 11.46
CA GLU A 126 12.39 -3.04 10.59
C GLU A 126 11.72 -1.70 10.28
N PHE A 127 10.42 -1.74 9.93
CA PHE A 127 9.67 -0.53 9.61
C PHE A 127 9.53 0.38 10.83
N ASN A 128 9.22 -0.19 12.00
CA ASN A 128 9.15 0.53 13.26
C ASN A 128 10.52 1.08 13.67
N TYR A 129 11.59 0.30 13.47
CA TYR A 129 12.96 0.78 13.71
C TYR A 129 13.25 2.04 12.90
N ILE A 130 12.97 2.05 11.59
CA ILE A 130 13.15 3.23 10.75
C ILE A 130 12.29 4.40 11.25
N LYS A 131 11.02 4.14 11.60
CA LYS A 131 10.09 5.16 12.10
C LYS A 131 10.61 5.81 13.39
N TYR A 132 11.15 5.02 14.32
CA TYR A 132 11.70 5.55 15.58
C TYR A 132 12.99 6.35 15.40
N GLN A 133 13.75 6.08 14.34
CA GLN A 133 14.94 6.87 13.99
C GLN A 133 14.61 8.11 13.15
N ALA A 134 13.38 8.22 12.62
CA ALA A 134 12.96 9.37 11.84
C ALA A 134 12.77 10.61 12.73
N THR A 135 13.60 11.62 12.50
CA THR A 135 13.52 12.90 13.22
C THR A 135 12.57 13.90 12.56
N ASP A 136 12.28 13.72 11.28
CA ASP A 136 11.42 14.61 10.50
C ASP A 136 9.94 14.27 10.73
N PRO A 137 9.13 15.22 11.23
CA PRO A 137 7.70 14.99 11.46
C PRO A 137 6.96 14.55 10.20
N GLN A 138 7.33 15.08 9.03
CA GLN A 138 6.70 14.72 7.76
C GLN A 138 6.99 13.27 7.36
N LEU A 139 8.20 12.77 7.61
CA LEU A 139 8.53 11.36 7.39
C LEU A 139 7.78 10.45 8.36
N VAL A 140 7.67 10.84 9.63
CA VAL A 140 6.90 10.07 10.63
C VAL A 140 5.42 10.02 10.25
N GLU A 141 4.85 11.13 9.79
CA GLU A 141 3.46 11.21 9.31
C GLU A 141 3.28 10.35 8.06
N PHE A 142 4.19 10.43 7.08
CA PHE A 142 4.21 9.57 5.89
C PHE A 142 4.21 8.08 6.26
N MET A 143 5.09 7.66 7.17
CA MET A 143 5.17 6.26 7.62
C MET A 143 3.91 5.85 8.40
N THR A 144 3.28 6.79 9.11
CA THR A 144 2.01 6.56 9.80
C THR A 144 0.88 6.34 8.79
N PHE A 145 0.87 7.01 7.63
CA PHE A 145 -0.07 6.70 6.55
C PHE A 145 0.06 5.27 6.03
N VAL A 146 1.28 4.72 5.93
CA VAL A 146 1.49 3.32 5.56
C VAL A 146 0.92 2.37 6.63
N GLN A 147 1.08 2.70 7.91
CA GLN A 147 0.52 1.92 9.02
C GLN A 147 -1.02 2.02 9.08
N LYS A 148 -1.61 3.19 8.81
CA LYS A 148 -3.07 3.40 8.78
C LYS A 148 -3.75 2.40 7.84
N GLU A 149 -3.16 2.07 6.70
CA GLU A 149 -3.70 1.06 5.79
C GLU A 149 -3.86 -0.30 6.46
N LYS A 150 -2.83 -0.75 7.20
CA LYS A 150 -2.84 -2.02 7.93
C LYS A 150 -3.72 -1.98 9.16
N MET A 151 -3.82 -0.84 9.83
CA MET A 151 -4.77 -0.64 10.92
C MET A 151 -6.21 -0.82 10.44
N ILE A 152 -6.57 -0.26 9.27
CA ILE A 152 -7.90 -0.46 8.66
C ILE A 152 -8.15 -1.95 8.40
N ASP A 153 -7.21 -2.65 7.75
CA ASP A 153 -7.35 -4.08 7.47
C ASP A 153 -7.51 -4.90 8.78
N ASN A 154 -6.72 -4.58 9.79
CA ASN A 154 -6.78 -5.22 11.10
C ASN A 154 -8.12 -5.02 11.81
N VAL A 155 -8.61 -3.78 11.90
CA VAL A 155 -9.90 -3.48 12.54
C VAL A 155 -11.04 -4.22 11.83
N VAL A 156 -11.10 -4.15 10.49
CA VAL A 156 -12.14 -4.86 9.72
C VAL A 156 -12.06 -6.38 9.93
N ASN A 157 -10.85 -6.96 9.90
CA ASN A 157 -10.67 -8.40 10.11
C ASN A 157 -11.07 -8.83 11.53
N LEU A 158 -10.78 -8.01 12.56
CA LEU A 158 -11.21 -8.27 13.93
C LEU A 158 -12.73 -8.21 14.06
N LEU A 159 -13.39 -7.24 13.42
CA LEU A 159 -14.85 -7.14 13.42
C LEU A 159 -15.50 -8.34 12.72
N GLN A 160 -14.98 -8.76 11.57
CA GLN A 160 -15.45 -9.95 10.89
C GLN A 160 -15.21 -11.22 11.72
N GLY A 161 -14.09 -11.29 12.44
CA GLY A 161 -13.78 -12.40 13.34
C GLY A 161 -14.71 -12.47 14.54
N ALA A 162 -15.01 -11.32 15.15
CA ALA A 162 -15.93 -11.18 16.28
C ALA A 162 -17.37 -11.54 15.88
N LEU A 163 -17.83 -11.07 14.71
CA LEU A 163 -19.13 -11.45 14.15
C LEU A 163 -19.25 -12.96 13.94
N ASN A 164 -18.16 -13.60 13.50
CA ASN A 164 -18.09 -15.05 13.31
C ASN A 164 -17.84 -15.85 14.61
N GLY A 165 -17.82 -15.19 15.77
CA GLY A 165 -17.66 -15.84 17.08
C GLY A 165 -16.29 -16.46 17.33
N LYS A 166 -15.24 -16.03 16.62
CA LYS A 166 -13.87 -16.54 16.81
C LYS A 166 -13.24 -15.95 18.07
N PRO A 167 -12.43 -16.72 18.82
CA PRO A 167 -11.82 -16.24 20.04
C PRO A 167 -10.82 -15.10 19.77
N ALA A 168 -10.83 -14.08 20.63
CA ALA A 168 -9.99 -12.88 20.54
C ALA A 168 -8.51 -13.20 20.35
N VAL A 169 -8.01 -14.22 21.06
CA VAL A 169 -6.60 -14.62 21.04
C VAL A 169 -6.17 -15.11 19.66
N GLU A 170 -7.01 -15.90 18.97
CA GLU A 170 -6.71 -16.39 17.62
C GLU A 170 -6.76 -15.26 16.58
N LEU A 171 -7.69 -14.34 16.75
CA LEU A 171 -7.83 -13.18 15.86
C LEU A 171 -6.64 -12.23 15.97
N LEU A 172 -6.20 -11.95 17.20
CA LEU A 172 -5.02 -11.11 17.46
C LEU A 172 -3.73 -11.77 16.98
N ALA A 173 -3.61 -13.11 17.07
CA ALA A 173 -2.46 -13.82 16.54
C ALA A 173 -2.34 -13.73 15.00
N LYS A 174 -3.45 -13.47 14.30
CA LYS A 174 -3.50 -13.31 12.84
C LYS A 174 -3.46 -11.84 12.39
N ALA A 175 -3.47 -10.90 13.32
CA ALA A 175 -3.39 -9.47 13.00
C ALA A 175 -2.03 -9.13 12.39
N ASP A 176 -2.01 -8.15 11.49
CA ASP A 176 -0.77 -7.68 10.90
C ASP A 176 0.02 -6.84 11.93
N PRO A 177 1.26 -7.23 12.29
CA PRO A 177 2.04 -6.53 13.32
C PRO A 177 2.33 -5.06 12.96
N LEU A 178 2.36 -4.71 11.67
CA LEU A 178 2.61 -3.34 11.23
C LEU A 178 1.46 -2.38 11.57
N GLY A 179 0.23 -2.90 11.64
CA GLY A 179 -0.99 -2.16 11.99
C GLY A 179 -1.49 -2.43 13.40
N TYR A 180 -0.64 -2.94 14.30
CA TYR A 180 -1.02 -3.30 15.66
C TYR A 180 -1.06 -2.07 16.57
N PHE A 181 -2.13 -1.95 17.37
CA PHE A 181 -2.24 -1.00 18.47
C PHE A 181 -2.91 -1.66 19.69
N GLU A 182 -2.63 -1.16 20.89
CA GLU A 182 -2.99 -1.83 22.15
C GLU A 182 -4.51 -1.96 22.33
N GLU A 183 -5.24 -0.93 21.89
CA GLU A 183 -6.68 -0.80 21.97
C GLU A 183 -7.41 -1.82 21.07
N MET A 184 -6.71 -2.47 20.12
CA MET A 184 -7.32 -3.56 19.33
C MET A 184 -7.72 -4.78 20.18
N ARG A 185 -7.11 -4.96 21.35
CA ARG A 185 -7.37 -6.13 22.21
C ARG A 185 -8.80 -6.16 22.74
N THR A 186 -9.45 -5.00 22.82
CA THR A 186 -10.81 -4.87 23.35
C THR A 186 -11.89 -5.09 22.29
N ILE A 187 -11.55 -4.95 20.99
CA ILE A 187 -12.50 -5.09 19.87
C ILE A 187 -13.25 -6.44 19.91
N PRO A 188 -12.60 -7.61 20.06
CA PRO A 188 -13.30 -8.88 20.02
C PRO A 188 -14.12 -9.19 21.28
N SER A 189 -13.96 -8.40 22.34
CA SER A 189 -14.72 -8.53 23.60
C SER A 189 -15.93 -7.60 23.66
N LEU A 190 -16.10 -6.71 22.68
CA LEU A 190 -17.26 -5.83 22.60
C LEU A 190 -18.49 -6.59 22.09
N ASP A 191 -19.62 -6.31 22.73
CA ASP A 191 -20.91 -6.81 22.29
C ASP A 191 -21.39 -5.99 21.07
N LEU A 192 -21.13 -6.52 19.87
CA LEU A 192 -21.50 -5.89 18.59
C LEU A 192 -23.02 -5.82 18.36
N THR A 193 -23.84 -6.36 19.28
CA THR A 193 -25.30 -6.29 19.19
C THR A 193 -25.87 -4.89 19.39
N GLN A 194 -25.10 -3.96 20.00
CA GLN A 194 -25.49 -2.56 20.21
C GLN A 194 -25.15 -1.64 19.04
N GLY A 195 -24.52 -2.14 17.97
CA GLY A 195 -24.18 -1.37 16.78
C GLY A 195 -22.76 -0.78 16.77
N TYR A 196 -22.45 0.01 15.73
CA TYR A 196 -21.10 0.55 15.48
C TYR A 196 -20.71 1.76 16.35
N GLU A 197 -21.68 2.38 17.02
CA GLU A 197 -21.47 3.61 17.78
C GLU A 197 -20.63 3.35 19.04
N ASP A 198 -20.90 2.25 19.75
CA ASP A 198 -20.12 1.85 20.94
C ASP A 198 -18.68 1.47 20.56
N LEU A 199 -18.49 0.81 19.42
CA LEU A 199 -17.15 0.50 18.88
C LEU A 199 -16.37 1.79 18.57
N TYR A 200 -17.03 2.75 17.92
CA TYR A 200 -16.43 4.03 17.57
C TYR A 200 -16.04 4.82 18.81
N GLN A 201 -16.97 5.01 19.74
CA GLN A 201 -16.78 5.81 20.95
C GLN A 201 -15.79 5.18 21.94
N THR A 202 -15.67 3.86 21.99
CA THR A 202 -14.82 3.16 22.96
C THR A 202 -13.40 2.92 22.46
N ILE A 203 -13.22 2.62 21.17
CA ILE A 203 -11.93 2.12 20.64
C ILE A 203 -11.38 3.04 19.56
N LEU A 204 -12.22 3.52 18.64
CA LEU A 204 -11.72 4.15 17.41
C LEU A 204 -11.49 5.65 17.55
N ILE A 205 -12.09 6.32 18.55
CA ILE A 205 -11.97 7.78 18.72
C ILE A 205 -10.54 8.27 18.93
N ASP A 206 -9.73 7.50 19.65
CA ASP A 206 -8.33 7.86 19.96
C ASP A 206 -7.34 7.31 18.91
N THR A 207 -7.83 6.60 17.90
CA THR A 207 -6.99 6.00 16.85
C THR A 207 -6.84 6.93 15.66
N PRO A 208 -5.70 6.91 14.95
CA PRO A 208 -5.48 7.73 13.75
C PRO A 208 -6.39 7.33 12.57
N VAL A 209 -7.12 6.22 12.67
CA VAL A 209 -8.12 5.78 11.69
C VAL A 209 -9.54 6.21 12.05
N GLY A 210 -9.78 6.65 13.29
CA GLY A 210 -11.09 7.10 13.79
C GLY A 210 -11.82 8.07 12.87
N PRO A 211 -11.17 9.16 12.40
CA PRO A 211 -11.82 10.12 11.51
C PRO A 211 -12.44 9.50 10.25
N TYR A 212 -11.80 8.48 9.66
CA TYR A 212 -12.35 7.76 8.49
C TYR A 212 -13.63 7.00 8.83
N PHE A 213 -13.66 6.36 9.99
CA PHE A 213 -14.85 5.63 10.43
C PHE A 213 -16.01 6.58 10.70
N GLU A 214 -15.76 7.75 11.30
CA GLU A 214 -16.80 8.74 11.53
C GLU A 214 -17.44 9.24 10.23
N GLU A 215 -16.61 9.61 9.25
CA GLU A 215 -17.08 10.10 7.96
C GLU A 215 -17.86 9.04 7.18
N VAL A 216 -17.34 7.81 7.15
CA VAL A 216 -17.98 6.69 6.46
C VAL A 216 -19.29 6.30 7.15
N LEU A 217 -19.32 6.27 8.49
CA LEU A 217 -20.55 5.96 9.24
C LEU A 217 -21.63 7.04 9.04
N LYS A 218 -21.24 8.32 8.95
CA LYS A 218 -22.19 9.40 8.61
C LYS A 218 -22.77 9.22 7.22
N THR A 219 -21.93 8.94 6.24
CA THR A 219 -22.37 8.73 4.84
C THR A 219 -23.32 7.53 4.73
N LEU A 220 -22.98 6.42 5.41
CA LEU A 220 -23.84 5.24 5.46
C LEU A 220 -25.16 5.48 6.20
N SER A 221 -25.18 6.39 7.17
CA SER A 221 -26.39 6.77 7.92
C SER A 221 -27.29 7.76 7.16
N GLU A 222 -26.72 8.59 6.29
CA GLU A 222 -27.41 9.64 5.53
C GLU A 222 -28.01 9.15 4.20
N ASP A 223 -27.46 8.11 3.57
CA ASP A 223 -27.88 7.57 2.26
C ASP A 223 -29.26 6.87 2.23
N GLY A 224 -30.10 7.04 3.25
CA GLY A 224 -31.50 6.58 3.25
C GLY A 224 -31.71 5.07 3.18
N LYS A 225 -30.63 4.27 3.26
CA LYS A 225 -30.69 2.87 3.66
C LYS A 225 -30.59 2.87 5.19
N PRO A 226 -31.69 2.58 5.92
CA PRO A 226 -31.63 2.51 7.36
C PRO A 226 -30.75 1.31 7.74
N LEU A 227 -29.47 1.57 8.03
CA LEU A 227 -28.76 0.70 8.95
C LEU A 227 -29.32 1.02 10.35
N GLY A 228 -30.41 0.34 10.69
CA GLY A 228 -30.85 0.18 12.08
C GLY A 228 -31.61 1.33 12.73
N ARG A 229 -32.52 2.02 12.03
CA ARG A 229 -33.43 2.97 12.72
C ARG A 229 -34.92 2.66 12.70
N ASP A 230 -35.38 1.68 11.92
CA ASP A 230 -36.77 1.20 12.05
C ASP A 230 -36.80 -0.29 12.34
N SER A 231 -37.14 -0.60 13.60
CA SER A 231 -37.90 -1.76 14.04
C SER A 231 -37.65 -3.07 13.29
N ASP A 232 -36.53 -3.73 13.58
CA ASP A 232 -36.48 -5.14 13.94
C ASP A 232 -35.02 -5.54 14.16
N VAL A 233 -34.68 -5.71 15.44
CA VAL A 233 -33.74 -6.71 15.98
C VAL A 233 -32.50 -6.98 15.13
N GLY A 234 -31.40 -6.28 15.40
CA GLY A 234 -30.05 -6.69 15.01
C GLY A 234 -29.94 -7.12 13.55
N SER A 235 -30.11 -6.19 12.61
CA SER A 235 -29.77 -6.46 11.21
C SER A 235 -28.30 -6.85 11.16
N ILE A 236 -28.10 -8.16 11.14
CA ILE A 236 -26.86 -8.88 11.12
C ILE A 236 -25.94 -8.13 10.17
N LEU A 237 -24.88 -7.55 10.72
CA LEU A 237 -23.80 -6.98 9.92
C LEU A 237 -23.40 -8.05 8.93
N THR A 238 -23.81 -7.95 7.67
CA THR A 238 -23.52 -9.03 6.75
C THR A 238 -22.04 -8.94 6.39
N GLU A 239 -21.42 -10.06 6.01
CA GLU A 239 -20.03 -10.05 5.54
C GLU A 239 -19.83 -9.07 4.37
N GLN A 240 -20.89 -8.84 3.58
CA GLN A 240 -20.91 -7.88 2.47
C GLN A 240 -20.84 -6.42 2.95
N ASP A 241 -21.47 -6.09 4.08
CA ASP A 241 -21.45 -4.73 4.63
C ASP A 241 -20.06 -4.40 5.20
N LEU A 242 -19.38 -5.39 5.80
CA LEU A 242 -18.00 -5.22 6.27
C LEU A 242 -17.00 -5.07 5.10
N GLU A 243 -17.23 -5.77 3.98
CA GLU A 243 -16.43 -5.58 2.77
C GLU A 243 -16.67 -4.21 2.12
N LEU A 244 -17.91 -3.72 2.12
CA LEU A 244 -18.24 -2.37 1.67
C LEU A 244 -17.57 -1.31 2.57
N LEU A 245 -17.67 -1.48 3.89
CA LEU A 245 -17.02 -0.63 4.89
C LEU A 245 -15.51 -0.59 4.66
N LYS A 246 -14.86 -1.74 4.49
CA LYS A 246 -13.43 -1.84 4.15
C LYS A 246 -13.08 -1.02 2.92
N ASN A 247 -13.91 -1.11 1.88
CA ASN A 247 -13.68 -0.38 0.66
C ASN A 247 -13.84 1.13 0.84
N LEU A 248 -14.88 1.60 1.53
CA LEU A 248 -15.07 3.02 1.81
C LEU A 248 -13.94 3.61 2.67
N LEU A 249 -13.51 2.89 3.71
CA LEU A 249 -12.39 3.30 4.56
C LEU A 249 -11.09 3.41 3.79
N LYS A 250 -10.77 2.39 2.97
CA LYS A 250 -9.59 2.46 2.12
C LYS A 250 -9.69 3.60 1.10
N LYS A 251 -10.89 4.00 0.65
CA LYS A 251 -11.06 5.12 -0.27
C LYS A 251 -10.71 6.43 0.44
N ALA A 252 -11.29 6.67 1.62
CA ALA A 252 -11.02 7.86 2.43
C ALA A 252 -9.53 7.99 2.78
N TRP A 253 -8.91 6.88 3.21
CA TRP A 253 -7.46 6.82 3.46
C TRP A 253 -6.63 7.20 2.22
N LEU A 254 -6.98 6.67 1.05
CA LEU A 254 -6.23 6.91 -0.18
C LEU A 254 -6.33 8.39 -0.63
N GLU A 255 -7.49 9.01 -0.44
CA GLU A 255 -7.74 10.43 -0.75
C GLU A 255 -6.98 11.36 0.19
N GLU A 256 -7.01 11.12 1.50
CA GLU A 256 -6.22 11.90 2.47
C GLU A 256 -4.72 11.72 2.21
N PHE A 257 -4.29 10.48 1.96
CA PHE A 257 -2.87 10.21 1.71
C PHE A 257 -2.38 10.94 0.45
N TYR A 258 -3.17 10.95 -0.62
CA TYR A 258 -2.83 11.72 -1.81
C TYR A 258 -2.75 13.23 -1.54
N GLN A 259 -3.68 13.79 -0.76
CA GLN A 259 -3.62 15.21 -0.38
C GLN A 259 -2.37 15.54 0.46
N PHE A 260 -1.99 14.65 1.37
CA PHE A 260 -0.75 14.78 2.13
C PHE A 260 0.49 14.73 1.21
N ILE A 261 0.55 13.82 0.24
CA ILE A 261 1.67 13.75 -0.71
C ILE A 261 1.77 15.01 -1.60
N VAL A 262 0.63 15.61 -1.95
CA VAL A 262 0.60 16.88 -2.67
C VAL A 262 1.08 18.04 -1.78
N SER A 263 0.77 18.02 -0.48
CA SER A 263 1.21 19.06 0.45
C SER A 263 2.70 18.99 0.78
N VAL A 264 3.28 17.77 0.80
CA VAL A 264 4.73 17.57 0.95
C VAL A 264 5.51 18.15 -0.24
N GLY A 265 4.98 18.04 -1.46
CA GLY A 265 5.61 18.59 -2.65
C GLY A 265 6.92 17.88 -3.05
N GLY A 266 7.71 18.56 -3.88
CA GLY A 266 9.03 18.07 -4.33
C GLY A 266 8.99 16.76 -5.12
N MET A 267 10.12 16.05 -5.11
CA MET A 267 10.28 14.74 -5.77
C MET A 267 9.38 13.67 -5.16
N THR A 268 9.08 13.78 -3.86
CA THR A 268 8.13 12.90 -3.17
C THR A 268 6.75 12.98 -3.82
N SER A 269 6.26 14.17 -4.13
CA SER A 269 4.95 14.34 -4.77
C SER A 269 4.90 13.78 -6.18
N GLU A 270 5.97 13.92 -6.96
CA GLU A 270 6.03 13.39 -8.32
C GLU A 270 6.01 11.86 -8.34
N ILE A 271 6.90 11.21 -7.57
CA ILE A 271 7.02 9.75 -7.54
C ILE A 271 5.84 9.12 -6.81
N MET A 272 5.60 9.54 -5.57
CA MET A 272 4.55 8.95 -4.75
C MET A 272 3.16 9.32 -5.28
N GLY A 273 2.99 10.53 -5.81
CA GLY A 273 1.74 10.93 -6.46
C GLY A 273 1.45 10.10 -7.70
N HIS A 274 2.47 9.76 -8.51
CA HIS A 274 2.31 8.83 -9.64
C HIS A 274 1.88 7.44 -9.17
N ILE A 275 2.52 6.91 -8.11
CA ILE A 275 2.17 5.61 -7.51
C ILE A 275 0.71 5.60 -7.05
N LEU A 276 0.29 6.58 -6.24
CA LEU A 276 -1.06 6.65 -5.69
C LEU A 276 -2.13 6.84 -6.76
N ARG A 277 -1.87 7.63 -7.81
CA ARG A 277 -2.79 7.78 -8.95
C ARG A 277 -2.98 6.46 -9.69
N SER A 278 -1.90 5.72 -9.91
CA SER A 278 -1.95 4.40 -10.55
C SER A 278 -2.73 3.41 -9.68
N GLU A 279 -2.50 3.42 -8.37
CA GLU A 279 -3.21 2.56 -7.41
C GLU A 279 -4.71 2.90 -7.32
N ALA A 280 -5.07 4.19 -7.37
CA ALA A 280 -6.45 4.64 -7.45
C ALA A 280 -7.13 4.12 -8.74
N ASP A 281 -6.47 4.25 -9.89
CA ASP A 281 -7.00 3.77 -11.17
C ASP A 281 -7.15 2.24 -11.19
N PHE A 282 -6.16 1.50 -10.67
CA PHE A 282 -6.22 0.05 -10.53
C PHE A 282 -7.36 -0.40 -9.63
N ARG A 283 -7.62 0.35 -8.57
CA ARG A 283 -8.77 0.10 -7.71
C ARG A 283 -10.10 0.33 -8.43
N VAL A 284 -10.23 1.42 -9.19
CA VAL A 284 -11.43 1.69 -10.01
C VAL A 284 -11.64 0.54 -10.99
N LEU A 285 -10.57 0.06 -11.65
CA LEU A 285 -10.64 -1.07 -12.58
C LEU A 285 -11.06 -2.36 -11.87
N ASN A 286 -10.46 -2.71 -10.73
CA ASN A 286 -10.80 -3.90 -9.96
C ASN A 286 -12.25 -3.90 -9.50
N ILE A 287 -12.72 -2.80 -8.91
CA ILE A 287 -14.12 -2.65 -8.48
C ILE A 287 -15.04 -2.78 -9.69
N THR A 288 -14.71 -2.12 -10.80
CA THR A 288 -15.54 -2.17 -12.01
C THR A 288 -15.64 -3.60 -12.53
N LEU A 289 -14.53 -4.31 -12.73
CA LEU A 289 -14.52 -5.66 -13.29
C LEU A 289 -15.17 -6.70 -12.38
N ASN A 290 -14.95 -6.60 -11.06
CA ASN A 290 -15.58 -7.48 -10.08
C ASN A 290 -17.09 -7.17 -9.97
N SER A 291 -17.50 -5.90 -10.12
CA SER A 291 -18.91 -5.51 -10.13
C SER A 291 -19.67 -6.04 -11.34
N LEU A 292 -19.02 -6.16 -12.52
CA LEU A 292 -19.68 -6.65 -13.74
C LEU A 292 -20.19 -8.10 -13.61
N ASN A 293 -19.54 -8.90 -12.77
CA ASN A 293 -19.90 -10.31 -12.53
C ASN A 293 -20.82 -10.50 -11.31
N THR A 294 -21.20 -9.43 -10.62
CA THR A 294 -22.00 -9.47 -9.38
C THR A 294 -23.27 -8.61 -9.48
N SER A 295 -24.16 -8.71 -8.49
CA SER A 295 -25.41 -7.92 -8.46
C SER A 295 -25.19 -6.40 -8.45
N LEU A 296 -23.98 -5.94 -8.12
CA LEU A 296 -23.54 -4.53 -8.14
C LEU A 296 -23.39 -3.95 -9.56
N GLY A 297 -23.26 -4.78 -10.60
CA GLY A 297 -23.28 -4.36 -12.00
C GLY A 297 -24.68 -4.04 -12.54
N SER A 298 -25.73 -4.30 -11.76
CA SER A 298 -27.12 -4.04 -12.15
C SER A 298 -27.42 -2.54 -12.11
N GLN A 299 -28.21 -2.05 -13.06
CA GLN A 299 -28.55 -0.61 -13.23
C GLN A 299 -29.03 0.09 -11.94
N GLN A 300 -29.59 -0.68 -11.01
CA GLN A 300 -30.13 -0.23 -9.73
C GLN A 300 -29.09 -0.05 -8.61
N LYS A 301 -27.90 -0.66 -8.72
CA LYS A 301 -26.81 -0.58 -7.72
C LYS A 301 -25.53 0.08 -8.25
N ILE A 302 -25.60 0.70 -9.44
CA ILE A 302 -24.48 1.47 -10.02
C ILE A 302 -24.11 2.65 -9.12
N ALA A 303 -25.07 3.25 -8.40
CA ALA A 303 -24.79 4.32 -7.43
C ALA A 303 -23.91 3.85 -6.27
N ASP A 304 -24.21 2.67 -5.70
CA ASP A 304 -23.41 2.03 -4.64
C ASP A 304 -22.00 1.66 -5.12
N ARG A 305 -21.82 1.33 -6.41
CA ARG A 305 -20.50 1.10 -7.00
C ARG A 305 -19.71 2.41 -7.14
N ASN A 306 -20.37 3.47 -7.64
CA ASN A 306 -19.72 4.73 -7.92
C ASN A 306 -19.25 5.44 -6.64
N SER A 307 -19.92 5.22 -5.50
CA SER A 307 -19.47 5.74 -4.20
C SER A 307 -18.12 5.16 -3.76
N LEU A 308 -17.70 4.01 -4.28
CA LEU A 308 -16.43 3.35 -3.96
C LEU A 308 -15.24 3.86 -4.78
N TYR A 309 -15.47 4.66 -5.81
CA TYR A 309 -14.39 5.20 -6.64
C TYR A 309 -13.67 6.36 -5.94
N PRO A 310 -12.32 6.32 -5.87
CA PRO A 310 -11.54 7.48 -5.43
C PRO A 310 -11.74 8.69 -6.33
N ASN A 311 -11.69 9.89 -5.75
CA ASN A 311 -11.87 11.16 -6.44
C ASN A 311 -10.58 11.71 -7.10
N PHE A 312 -9.61 10.84 -7.41
CA PHE A 312 -8.34 11.20 -8.06
C PHE A 312 -7.75 10.01 -8.82
N GLY A 313 -6.80 10.26 -9.72
CA GLY A 313 -6.21 9.25 -10.61
C GLY A 313 -5.91 9.85 -11.99
N TYR A 314 -5.39 9.04 -12.91
CA TYR A 314 -5.30 9.43 -14.32
C TYR A 314 -6.63 9.24 -15.05
N LEU A 315 -7.51 8.35 -14.55
CA LEU A 315 -8.85 8.16 -15.09
C LEU A 315 -9.83 9.25 -14.62
N TYR A 316 -9.56 9.93 -13.50
CA TYR A 316 -10.42 10.99 -12.99
C TYR A 316 -10.13 12.34 -13.70
N PRO A 317 -11.14 13.13 -14.12
CA PRO A 317 -12.59 12.90 -13.97
C PRO A 317 -13.27 12.18 -15.15
N GLU A 318 -12.79 12.36 -16.39
CA GLU A 318 -13.52 11.94 -17.60
C GLU A 318 -13.59 10.43 -17.80
N GLY A 319 -12.51 9.70 -17.49
CA GLY A 319 -12.46 8.24 -17.58
C GLY A 319 -13.36 7.59 -16.52
N THR A 320 -13.32 8.09 -15.28
CA THR A 320 -14.17 7.63 -14.18
C THR A 320 -15.64 7.86 -14.49
N GLU A 321 -16.02 9.01 -15.06
CA GLU A 321 -17.42 9.26 -15.46
C GLU A 321 -17.94 8.25 -16.50
N LYS A 322 -17.10 7.89 -17.47
CA LYS A 322 -17.42 6.86 -18.47
C LYS A 322 -17.51 5.47 -17.84
N LEU A 323 -16.61 5.15 -16.90
CA LEU A 323 -16.65 3.88 -16.15
C LEU A 323 -17.87 3.80 -15.23
N CYS A 324 -18.30 4.90 -14.61
CA CYS A 324 -19.54 4.99 -13.83
C CYS A 324 -20.79 4.62 -14.65
N LYS A 325 -20.76 4.84 -15.97
CA LYS A 325 -21.85 4.51 -16.90
C LYS A 325 -21.71 3.11 -17.52
N SER A 326 -20.57 2.46 -17.33
CA SER A 326 -20.29 1.14 -17.90
C SER A 326 -21.01 0.02 -17.16
N TRP A 327 -21.60 -0.91 -17.92
CA TRP A 327 -22.36 -2.06 -17.41
C TRP A 327 -21.99 -3.38 -18.11
N ASN A 328 -21.10 -3.33 -19.11
CA ASN A 328 -20.60 -4.51 -19.82
C ASN A 328 -19.14 -4.32 -20.26
N GLN A 329 -18.47 -5.40 -20.67
CA GLN A 329 -17.07 -5.37 -21.09
C GLN A 329 -16.80 -4.40 -22.25
N THR A 330 -17.71 -4.31 -23.22
CA THR A 330 -17.56 -3.41 -24.38
C THR A 330 -17.55 -1.94 -23.97
N THR A 331 -18.42 -1.55 -23.03
CA THR A 331 -18.50 -0.18 -22.50
C THR A 331 -17.31 0.17 -21.63
N VAL A 332 -16.77 -0.80 -20.86
CA VAL A 332 -15.51 -0.61 -20.12
C VAL A 332 -14.34 -0.40 -21.08
N ARG A 333 -14.21 -1.23 -22.13
CA ARG A 333 -13.15 -1.07 -23.13
C ARG A 333 -13.23 0.29 -23.83
N ALA A 334 -14.43 0.72 -24.21
CA ALA A 334 -14.65 2.03 -24.83
C ALA A 334 -14.30 3.20 -23.90
N ALA A 335 -14.51 3.05 -22.59
CA ALA A 335 -14.11 4.04 -21.59
C ALA A 335 -12.58 4.16 -21.47
N LEU A 336 -11.84 3.05 -21.68
CA LEU A 336 -10.39 2.98 -21.61
C LEU A 336 -9.65 3.30 -22.92
N GLU A 337 -10.36 3.38 -24.05
CA GLU A 337 -9.79 3.66 -25.39
C GLU A 337 -8.85 4.90 -25.43
N PRO A 338 -9.12 6.01 -24.72
CA PRO A 338 -8.22 7.17 -24.68
C PRO A 338 -6.90 6.94 -23.93
N TYR A 339 -6.81 5.88 -23.12
CA TYR A 339 -5.69 5.62 -22.23
C TYR A 339 -4.95 4.33 -22.61
N ASN A 340 -3.93 4.45 -23.45
CA ASN A 340 -3.20 3.30 -24.01
C ASN A 340 -2.70 2.32 -22.95
N GLN A 341 -2.09 2.80 -21.86
CA GLN A 341 -1.55 1.94 -20.79
C GLN A 341 -2.63 1.08 -20.13
N TYR A 342 -3.78 1.67 -19.78
CA TYR A 342 -4.88 0.94 -19.14
C TYR A 342 -5.66 0.07 -20.13
N ARG A 343 -5.71 0.48 -21.41
CA ARG A 343 -6.29 -0.34 -22.48
C ARG A 343 -5.47 -1.59 -22.72
N ASP A 344 -4.15 -1.49 -22.86
CA ASP A 344 -3.28 -2.63 -23.10
C ASP A 344 -3.35 -3.62 -21.93
N LEU A 345 -3.38 -3.09 -20.70
CA LEU A 345 -3.64 -3.85 -19.49
C LEU A 345 -5.01 -4.55 -19.56
N TYR A 346 -6.07 -3.84 -19.92
CA TYR A 346 -7.41 -4.42 -20.06
C TYR A 346 -7.49 -5.49 -21.15
N ASP A 347 -6.90 -5.26 -22.33
CA ASP A 347 -6.91 -6.21 -23.46
C ASP A 347 -6.13 -7.49 -23.09
N SER A 348 -5.04 -7.39 -22.32
CA SER A 348 -4.31 -8.56 -21.80
C SER A 348 -5.13 -9.41 -20.83
N VAL A 349 -6.01 -8.76 -20.07
CA VAL A 349 -6.82 -9.36 -19.00
C VAL A 349 -8.15 -9.88 -19.52
N LYS A 350 -8.69 -9.28 -20.59
CA LYS A 350 -9.90 -9.73 -21.27
C LYS A 350 -9.83 -11.23 -21.61
N MET A 351 -8.65 -11.72 -21.96
CA MET A 351 -8.39 -13.13 -22.26
C MET A 351 -8.72 -14.09 -21.09
N TYR A 352 -8.71 -13.61 -19.84
CA TYR A 352 -9.07 -14.38 -18.66
C TYR A 352 -10.59 -14.46 -18.43
N TYR A 353 -11.33 -13.37 -18.68
CA TYR A 353 -12.76 -13.27 -18.41
C TYR A 353 -13.65 -13.80 -19.53
N ASP A 354 -13.11 -13.96 -20.74
CA ASP A 354 -13.88 -14.43 -21.89
C ASP A 354 -14.00 -15.97 -21.89
N LYS A 355 -15.15 -16.46 -21.41
CA LYS A 355 -15.43 -17.91 -21.26
C LYS A 355 -15.34 -18.65 -22.59
N GLU A 356 -15.72 -18.00 -23.70
CA GLU A 356 -15.64 -18.58 -25.05
C GLU A 356 -14.19 -18.69 -25.54
N ALA A 357 -13.34 -17.71 -25.23
CA ALA A 357 -11.90 -17.78 -25.55
C ALA A 357 -11.19 -18.88 -24.75
N ARG A 358 -11.54 -19.04 -23.47
CA ARG A 358 -11.04 -20.14 -22.63
C ARG A 358 -11.50 -21.52 -23.14
N ALA A 359 -12.77 -21.64 -23.54
CA ALA A 359 -13.33 -22.86 -24.11
C ALA A 359 -12.75 -23.19 -25.49
N ALA A 360 -12.51 -22.19 -26.34
CA ALA A 360 -11.90 -22.36 -27.65
C ALA A 360 -10.44 -22.84 -27.55
N MET A 361 -9.67 -22.37 -26.56
CA MET A 361 -8.29 -22.84 -26.35
C MET A 361 -8.24 -24.25 -25.73
N ALA A 362 -9.18 -24.57 -24.83
CA ALA A 362 -9.35 -25.94 -24.32
C ALA A 362 -9.79 -26.92 -25.42
N ALA A 363 -10.60 -26.47 -26.38
CA ALA A 363 -11.08 -27.27 -27.51
C ALA A 363 -10.03 -27.43 -28.63
N ALA A 364 -9.03 -26.55 -28.73
CA ALA A 364 -7.93 -26.63 -29.71
C ALA A 364 -6.81 -27.62 -29.30
N GLY A 365 -7.05 -28.54 -28.37
CA GLY A 365 -6.02 -29.25 -27.61
C GLY A 365 -5.00 -30.11 -28.39
N GLY A 366 -3.77 -30.18 -27.84
CA GLY A 366 -2.99 -31.43 -27.70
C GLY A 366 -2.00 -31.81 -28.81
N GLY A 367 -0.71 -31.45 -28.63
CA GLY A 367 0.42 -32.04 -29.37
C GLY A 367 1.66 -32.15 -28.47
N ALA A 368 2.29 -33.32 -28.46
CA ALA A 368 3.38 -33.73 -27.57
C ALA A 368 4.52 -32.70 -27.40
N GLY A 369 4.88 -32.41 -26.15
CA GLY A 369 6.04 -31.59 -25.77
C GLY A 369 5.67 -30.42 -24.86
N GLY A 370 5.78 -30.63 -23.55
CA GLY A 370 5.45 -29.68 -22.50
C GLY A 370 6.06 -28.29 -22.69
N ARG A 371 5.27 -27.37 -23.22
CA ARG A 371 5.50 -25.93 -23.07
C ARG A 371 4.28 -25.38 -22.35
N LYS A 372 4.53 -24.95 -21.11
CA LYS A 372 3.62 -24.32 -20.14
C LYS A 372 2.40 -23.72 -20.86
N THR A 373 1.20 -24.23 -20.57
CA THR A 373 -0.06 -23.52 -20.81
C THR A 373 0.22 -22.06 -20.49
N ALA A 374 0.14 -21.15 -21.48
CA ALA A 374 0.40 -19.75 -21.26
C ALA A 374 -0.39 -19.34 -20.03
N ASN A 375 0.31 -19.07 -18.93
CA ASN A 375 -0.30 -18.92 -17.62
C ASN A 375 -1.16 -17.66 -17.73
N ILE A 376 -2.46 -17.81 -17.95
CA ILE A 376 -3.37 -16.68 -18.12
C ILE A 376 -3.47 -16.05 -16.74
N LYS A 377 -2.60 -15.07 -16.49
CA LYS A 377 -2.53 -14.33 -15.25
C LYS A 377 -3.88 -13.66 -15.00
N SER A 378 -4.34 -13.70 -13.76
CA SER A 378 -5.53 -12.97 -13.35
C SER A 378 -5.32 -11.46 -13.57
N MET A 379 -6.41 -10.69 -13.67
CA MET A 379 -6.33 -9.21 -13.60
C MET A 379 -5.53 -8.77 -12.39
N GLU A 380 -5.79 -9.41 -11.25
CA GLU A 380 -5.13 -9.11 -10.01
C GLU A 380 -3.63 -9.37 -10.12
N ASP A 381 -3.20 -10.48 -10.71
CA ASP A 381 -1.78 -10.80 -10.92
C ASP A 381 -1.08 -9.80 -11.85
N MET A 382 -1.76 -9.38 -12.92
CA MET A 382 -1.24 -8.37 -13.85
C MET A 382 -1.13 -7.00 -13.17
N LEU A 383 -2.14 -6.60 -12.41
CA LEU A 383 -2.11 -5.37 -11.63
C LEU A 383 -1.03 -5.42 -10.56
N PHE A 384 -0.86 -6.54 -9.86
CA PHE A 384 0.21 -6.71 -8.88
C PHE A 384 1.58 -6.62 -9.55
N SER A 385 1.74 -7.20 -10.75
CA SER A 385 2.98 -7.11 -11.51
C SER A 385 3.31 -5.68 -11.92
N GLU A 386 2.34 -4.93 -12.46
CA GLU A 386 2.54 -3.52 -12.84
C GLU A 386 2.80 -2.64 -11.61
N THR A 387 2.07 -2.87 -10.52
CA THR A 387 2.26 -2.12 -9.27
C THR A 387 3.63 -2.40 -8.66
N ALA A 388 4.08 -3.65 -8.62
CA ALA A 388 5.41 -4.03 -8.16
C ALA A 388 6.50 -3.32 -8.98
N LYS A 389 6.34 -3.26 -10.31
CA LYS A 389 7.26 -2.54 -11.20
C LYS A 389 7.33 -1.05 -10.88
N LEU A 390 6.20 -0.41 -10.56
CA LEU A 390 6.17 0.99 -10.12
C LEU A 390 6.95 1.19 -8.80
N TYR A 391 6.80 0.26 -7.84
CA TYR A 391 7.56 0.30 -6.60
C TYR A 391 9.05 0.12 -6.83
N GLU A 392 9.46 -0.79 -7.72
CA GLU A 392 10.87 -0.96 -8.09
C GLU A 392 11.47 0.29 -8.72
N LEU A 393 10.74 0.92 -9.64
CA LEU A 393 11.14 2.16 -10.31
C LEU A 393 11.33 3.31 -9.32
N SER A 394 10.61 3.30 -8.20
CA SER A 394 10.79 4.32 -7.16
C SER A 394 12.21 4.31 -6.56
N PHE A 395 12.92 3.18 -6.58
CA PHE A 395 14.29 3.10 -6.04
C PHE A 395 15.36 3.66 -6.99
N ASP A 396 15.02 3.91 -8.26
CA ASP A 396 15.93 4.47 -9.27
C ASP A 396 16.18 5.96 -9.03
N GLN A 397 15.31 6.65 -8.27
CA GLN A 397 15.43 8.05 -7.88
C GLN A 397 15.95 8.18 -6.43
N GLN A 398 16.39 9.38 -6.05
CA GLN A 398 16.94 9.69 -4.72
C GLN A 398 16.26 10.91 -4.08
N PHE A 399 16.32 11.03 -2.76
CA PHE A 399 15.80 12.18 -2.00
C PHE A 399 14.27 12.33 -2.04
N HIS A 400 13.55 11.23 -1.85
CA HIS A 400 12.09 11.23 -1.76
C HIS A 400 11.58 10.18 -0.78
N TYR A 401 10.37 10.38 -0.24
CA TYR A 401 9.77 9.45 0.73
C TYR A 401 9.10 8.22 0.08
N GLY A 402 8.87 8.26 -1.25
CA GLY A 402 8.27 7.15 -1.98
C GLY A 402 8.98 5.79 -1.82
N THR A 403 10.30 5.78 -1.53
CA THR A 403 11.04 4.54 -1.28
C THR A 403 10.54 3.78 -0.05
N PHE A 404 10.11 4.49 1.01
CA PHE A 404 9.62 3.85 2.24
C PHE A 404 8.31 3.10 2.01
N TYR A 405 7.41 3.68 1.21
CA TYR A 405 6.17 3.02 0.79
C TYR A 405 6.46 1.81 -0.10
N ALA A 406 7.30 2.00 -1.13
CA ALA A 406 7.70 0.93 -2.03
C ALA A 406 8.37 -0.23 -1.30
N TYR A 407 9.23 0.04 -0.31
CA TYR A 407 9.86 -0.99 0.52
C TYR A 407 8.83 -1.85 1.25
N ALA A 408 7.90 -1.22 1.98
CA ALA A 408 6.87 -1.95 2.73
C ALA A 408 6.03 -2.84 1.80
N LYS A 409 5.60 -2.30 0.65
CA LYS A 409 4.79 -3.02 -0.33
C LYS A 409 5.54 -4.15 -1.04
N LEU A 410 6.82 -3.95 -1.38
CA LEU A 410 7.63 -4.99 -1.98
C LEU A 410 7.95 -6.10 -0.97
N LYS A 411 8.24 -5.77 0.29
CA LYS A 411 8.44 -6.80 1.33
C LYS A 411 7.17 -7.60 1.59
N GLU A 412 5.99 -6.99 1.55
CA GLU A 412 4.74 -7.75 1.58
C GLU A 412 4.58 -8.71 0.41
N GLN A 413 4.99 -8.30 -0.79
CA GLN A 413 4.99 -9.18 -1.95
C GLN A 413 6.00 -10.33 -1.80
N GLU A 414 7.16 -10.07 -1.19
CA GLU A 414 8.16 -11.10 -0.88
C GLU A 414 7.60 -12.15 0.09
N VAL A 415 6.94 -11.70 1.17
CA VAL A 415 6.26 -12.58 2.12
C VAL A 415 5.14 -13.38 1.44
N ARG A 416 4.41 -12.78 0.49
CA ARG A 416 3.39 -13.48 -0.30
C ARG A 416 4.00 -14.55 -1.21
N ASN A 417 5.12 -14.26 -1.86
CA ASN A 417 5.87 -15.22 -2.67
C ASN A 417 6.37 -16.39 -1.80
N LEU A 418 6.92 -16.11 -0.61
CA LEU A 418 7.32 -17.14 0.35
C LEU A 418 6.15 -18.03 0.76
N GLY A 419 5.01 -17.42 1.11
CA GLY A 419 3.80 -18.16 1.44
C GLY A 419 3.31 -19.06 0.30
N TRP A 420 3.38 -18.58 -0.95
CA TRP A 420 3.05 -19.38 -2.13
C TRP A 420 3.96 -20.59 -2.29
N ILE A 421 5.29 -20.39 -2.24
CA ILE A 421 6.27 -21.46 -2.37
C ILE A 421 6.09 -22.51 -1.26
N CYS A 422 5.95 -22.08 -0.01
CA CYS A 422 5.70 -22.98 1.13
C CYS A 422 4.41 -23.80 0.94
N ASN A 423 3.33 -23.18 0.45
CA ASN A 423 2.08 -23.90 0.13
C ASN A 423 2.30 -24.94 -0.98
N MET A 424 3.02 -24.59 -2.05
CA MET A 424 3.27 -25.52 -3.16
C MET A 424 4.14 -26.72 -2.74
N ILE A 425 5.09 -26.51 -1.82
CA ILE A 425 5.92 -27.58 -1.24
C ILE A 425 5.05 -28.54 -0.42
N VAL A 426 4.23 -28.03 0.50
CA VAL A 426 3.34 -28.85 1.34
C VAL A 426 2.29 -29.60 0.52
N MET A 427 1.79 -29.00 -0.56
CA MET A 427 0.86 -29.65 -1.48
C MET A 427 1.53 -30.64 -2.46
N GLY A 428 2.86 -30.72 -2.47
CA GLY A 428 3.62 -31.55 -3.42
C GLY A 428 3.54 -31.08 -4.88
N LYS A 429 3.08 -29.85 -5.13
CA LYS A 429 2.86 -29.28 -6.47
C LYS A 429 3.99 -28.32 -6.87
N ARG A 430 5.23 -28.82 -6.86
CA ARG A 430 6.45 -28.01 -7.12
C ARG A 430 6.49 -27.40 -8.52
N GLU A 431 5.75 -27.95 -9.47
CA GLU A 431 5.62 -27.44 -10.84
C GLU A 431 5.11 -25.99 -10.90
N TYR A 432 4.38 -25.55 -9.87
CA TYR A 432 3.81 -24.19 -9.76
C TYR A 432 4.60 -23.29 -8.80
N ALA A 433 5.74 -23.75 -8.26
CA ALA A 433 6.57 -22.94 -7.36
C ALA A 433 7.18 -21.71 -8.08
N ASP A 434 7.38 -21.81 -9.40
CA ASP A 434 7.85 -20.72 -10.26
C ASP A 434 6.78 -19.63 -10.52
N ASP A 435 5.51 -19.89 -10.21
CA ASP A 435 4.39 -18.95 -10.46
C ASP A 435 4.32 -17.87 -9.38
N ILE A 436 5.42 -17.16 -9.19
CA ILE A 436 5.54 -16.01 -8.29
C ILE A 436 5.69 -14.72 -9.09
N ILE A 437 5.51 -13.58 -8.40
CA ILE A 437 5.83 -12.26 -8.96
C ILE A 437 7.23 -11.90 -8.48
N PRO A 438 8.28 -12.11 -9.29
CA PRO A 438 9.65 -11.82 -8.85
C PRO A 438 9.84 -10.33 -8.64
N ILE A 439 10.55 -9.98 -7.57
CA ILE A 439 10.89 -8.61 -7.20
C ILE A 439 12.28 -8.30 -7.72
N PHE A 440 12.48 -7.11 -8.30
CA PHE A 440 13.70 -6.68 -8.98
C PHE A 440 14.15 -7.64 -10.08
N ALA A 441 13.21 -8.12 -10.89
CA ALA A 441 13.54 -8.96 -12.04
C ALA A 441 14.45 -8.20 -13.04
N PRO A 442 15.45 -8.86 -13.65
CA PRO A 442 16.28 -8.23 -14.67
C PRO A 442 15.41 -7.69 -15.80
N ARG A 443 15.48 -6.37 -16.05
CA ARG A 443 14.77 -5.73 -17.16
C ARG A 443 15.45 -6.16 -18.46
N VAL A 444 14.73 -6.90 -19.31
CA VAL A 444 15.17 -7.35 -20.66
C VAL A 444 14.98 -6.24 -21.67
#